data_AF-A0A933U4T7-F1
#
_entry.id   AF-A0A933U4T7-F1
#
_cell.length_a   1.000
_cell.length_b   1.000
_cell.length_c   1.000
_cell.angle_alpha   90.00
_cell.angle_beta   90.00
_cell.angle_gamma   90.00
#
_symmetry.space_group_name_H-M   'P 1'
#
loop_
_entity.id
_entity.type
_entity.pdbx_description
1 polymer ?
#
loop_
_entity_poly.entity_id
_entity_poly.type
_entity_poly.pdbx_seq_one_letter_code
_entity_poly.pdbx_strand_id
1 'polypeptide(L)'
;METRKIEVNISDILNYAELQSPEANNYIDLRSGEVIVISDYDVDNEKLLDTIEEHPDRYELIPPLTSSESYDWMDEFILTVKDDKLNKKLAEAIHKPQPFRRFREIIAGNLDEEMRWFDFHDMSLKKKIRDWLLLLGVETKEEPVDEDRLLRQTEHKKQAIAKVVNKFAKLAGSLDGVVEIALHSPSVEKKTAKYLDFLVFMENTDCMRKLAECYCKATGEYLNISAMLFTGKKEFLGHICVRKDCPGGSIDCKTPGCGKIKHVRKYLDFEFNPSKWLKYEPEILWLAPKHQFSISGQWHRQMSL
;
A
#
# COMPACT_ATOMS: atom_id res chain seq x y z
N MET A 1 -37.80 21.44 -4.01
CA MET A 1 -37.53 20.11 -3.42
C MET A 1 -37.19 20.33 -1.97
N GLU A 2 -37.94 19.72 -1.05
CA GLU A 2 -37.57 19.73 0.37
C GLU A 2 -36.23 18.99 0.53
N THR A 3 -35.17 19.71 0.85
CA THR A 3 -33.89 19.16 1.31
C THR A 3 -34.16 18.37 2.58
N ARG A 4 -34.31 17.05 2.45
CA ARG A 4 -34.32 16.14 3.61
C ARG A 4 -32.89 16.09 4.12
N LYS A 5 -32.67 16.64 5.31
CA LYS A 5 -31.41 16.51 6.04
C LYS A 5 -31.23 15.05 6.41
N ILE A 6 -30.36 14.37 5.69
CA ILE A 6 -29.96 13.00 6.01
C ILE A 6 -28.65 13.10 6.75
N GLU A 7 -28.57 12.35 7.84
CA GLU A 7 -27.44 12.36 8.75
C GLU A 7 -26.62 11.10 8.53
N VAL A 8 -25.42 11.25 7.98
CA VAL A 8 -24.55 10.11 7.63
C VAL A 8 -23.31 10.07 8.52
N ASN A 9 -22.87 8.85 8.85
CA ASN A 9 -21.60 8.65 9.53
C ASN A 9 -20.47 8.74 8.50
N ILE A 10 -19.62 9.78 8.61
CA ILE A 10 -18.55 9.99 7.62
C ILE A 10 -17.49 8.88 7.63
N SER A 11 -17.26 8.25 8.79
CA SER A 11 -16.25 7.20 8.93
C SER A 11 -16.60 5.98 8.09
N ASP A 12 -17.90 5.69 7.92
CA ASP A 12 -18.39 4.69 6.97
C ASP A 12 -17.89 4.97 5.57
N ILE A 13 -18.21 6.16 5.08
CA ILE A 13 -18.00 6.58 3.70
C ILE A 13 -16.51 6.62 3.39
N LEU A 14 -15.69 7.06 4.35
CA LEU A 14 -14.23 7.08 4.20
C LEU A 14 -13.65 5.70 3.96
N ASN A 15 -14.12 4.67 4.68
CA ASN A 15 -13.65 3.31 4.47
C ASN A 15 -13.94 2.83 3.04
N TYR A 16 -15.14 3.12 2.53
CA TYR A 16 -15.51 2.75 1.15
C TYR A 16 -14.82 3.60 0.09
N ALA A 17 -14.46 4.84 0.39
CA ALA A 17 -13.67 5.70 -0.49
C ALA A 17 -12.19 5.28 -0.55
N GLU A 18 -11.62 4.83 0.57
CA GLU A 18 -10.22 4.37 0.65
C GLU A 18 -10.03 2.96 0.06
N LEU A 19 -11.02 2.07 0.24
CA LEU A 19 -10.96 0.66 -0.15
C LEU A 19 -11.54 0.36 -1.53
N GLN A 20 -11.72 1.37 -2.39
CA GLN A 20 -12.27 1.13 -3.73
C GLN A 20 -11.38 0.17 -4.53
N SER A 21 -11.99 -0.90 -5.05
CA SER A 21 -11.36 -1.79 -6.02
C SER A 21 -11.92 -1.48 -7.41
N PRO A 22 -11.15 -1.70 -8.49
CA PRO A 22 -11.63 -1.51 -9.86
C PRO A 22 -12.91 -2.28 -10.20
N GLU A 23 -13.19 -3.36 -9.46
CA GLU A 23 -14.31 -4.29 -9.64
C GLU A 23 -15.51 -4.01 -8.72
N ALA A 24 -15.48 -2.89 -7.96
CA ALA A 24 -16.57 -2.52 -7.06
C ALA A 24 -16.86 -1.01 -7.05
N ASN A 25 -18.13 -0.67 -7.24
CA ASN A 25 -18.65 0.69 -7.10
C ASN A 25 -19.44 0.81 -5.78
N ASN A 26 -19.15 1.86 -5.01
CA ASN A 26 -19.82 2.11 -3.74
C ASN A 26 -20.77 3.30 -3.90
N TYR A 27 -22.06 3.10 -3.66
CA TYR A 27 -23.10 4.12 -3.72
C TYR A 27 -23.61 4.46 -2.32
N ILE A 28 -24.07 5.67 -2.10
CA ILE A 28 -24.83 6.06 -0.90
C ILE A 28 -26.31 6.19 -1.24
N ASP A 29 -27.18 5.59 -0.44
CA ASP A 29 -28.62 5.82 -0.51
C ASP A 29 -28.97 7.14 0.21
N LEU A 30 -29.31 8.17 -0.56
CA LEU A 30 -29.79 9.47 -0.10
C LEU A 30 -31.23 9.42 0.43
N ARG A 31 -31.69 8.28 0.95
CA ARG A 31 -32.85 8.18 1.84
C ARG A 31 -32.50 7.58 3.19
N SER A 32 -31.68 6.54 3.22
CA SER A 32 -31.30 5.84 4.46
C SER A 32 -29.96 6.30 5.02
N GLY A 33 -29.06 6.82 4.18
CA GLY A 33 -27.67 7.11 4.52
C GLY A 33 -26.76 5.87 4.46
N GLU A 34 -27.27 4.72 4.02
CA GLU A 34 -26.51 3.46 3.94
C GLU A 34 -25.64 3.41 2.68
N VAL A 35 -24.49 2.72 2.78
CA VAL A 35 -23.62 2.46 1.64
C VAL A 35 -23.96 1.12 1.01
N ILE A 36 -24.22 1.13 -0.30
CA ILE A 36 -24.48 -0.02 -1.14
C ILE A 36 -23.22 -0.32 -1.94
N VAL A 37 -22.73 -1.55 -1.83
CA VAL A 37 -21.55 -2.02 -2.57
C VAL A 37 -22.04 -2.86 -3.75
N ILE A 38 -21.77 -2.39 -4.96
CA ILE A 38 -21.97 -3.17 -6.18
C ILE A 38 -20.61 -3.70 -6.61
N SER A 39 -20.42 -5.01 -6.52
CA SER A 39 -19.22 -5.70 -7.01
C SER A 39 -19.56 -6.68 -8.13
N ASP A 40 -18.64 -6.85 -9.07
CA ASP A 40 -18.79 -7.75 -10.23
C ASP A 40 -18.84 -9.26 -9.85
N TYR A 41 -18.54 -9.59 -8.59
CA TYR A 41 -18.50 -10.97 -8.10
C TYR A 41 -19.81 -11.46 -7.48
N ASP A 42 -20.78 -10.57 -7.28
CA ASP A 42 -22.05 -10.90 -6.65
C ASP A 42 -23.19 -10.80 -7.68
N VAL A 43 -23.69 -11.96 -8.09
CA VAL A 43 -24.79 -12.10 -9.06
C VAL A 43 -26.11 -11.50 -8.57
N ASP A 44 -26.28 -11.31 -7.26
CA ASP A 44 -27.48 -10.68 -6.71
C ASP A 44 -27.47 -9.14 -6.89
N ASN A 45 -26.34 -8.55 -7.33
CA ASN A 45 -26.22 -7.10 -7.58
C ASN A 45 -26.94 -6.61 -8.83
N GLU A 46 -27.32 -7.48 -9.78
CA GLU A 46 -28.04 -7.06 -11.00
C GLU A 46 -29.35 -6.31 -10.64
N LYS A 47 -30.12 -6.83 -9.68
CA LYS A 47 -31.38 -6.19 -9.23
C LYS A 47 -31.14 -4.87 -8.49
N LEU A 48 -30.02 -4.78 -7.76
CA LEU A 48 -29.63 -3.56 -7.06
C LEU A 48 -29.19 -2.48 -8.04
N LEU A 49 -28.46 -2.85 -9.10
CA LEU A 49 -28.11 -1.97 -10.20
C LEU A 49 -29.35 -1.44 -10.92
N ASP A 50 -30.29 -2.31 -11.29
CA ASP A 50 -31.56 -1.89 -11.89
C ASP A 50 -32.28 -0.87 -10.99
N THR A 51 -32.31 -1.12 -9.67
CA THR A 51 -32.93 -0.23 -8.68
C THR A 51 -32.21 1.13 -8.59
N ILE A 52 -30.88 1.15 -8.73
CA ILE A 52 -30.08 2.39 -8.74
C ILE A 52 -30.37 3.19 -10.00
N GLU A 53 -30.39 2.54 -11.16
CA GLU A 53 -30.67 3.15 -12.46
C GLU A 53 -32.12 3.69 -12.56
N GLU A 54 -33.09 3.01 -11.95
CA GLU A 54 -34.48 3.47 -11.87
C GLU A 54 -34.69 4.67 -10.92
N HIS A 55 -33.73 4.95 -10.03
CA HIS A 55 -33.81 6.00 -9.02
C HIS A 55 -32.54 6.86 -8.93
N PRO A 56 -32.17 7.58 -10.02
CA PRO A 56 -30.91 8.34 -10.08
C PRO A 56 -30.85 9.49 -9.05
N ASP A 57 -31.99 10.04 -8.62
CA ASP A 57 -32.04 11.09 -7.59
C ASP A 57 -31.90 10.55 -6.15
N ARG A 58 -31.88 9.22 -5.97
CA ARG A 58 -31.81 8.56 -4.67
C ARG A 58 -30.41 8.06 -4.34
N TYR A 59 -29.63 7.64 -5.34
CA TYR A 59 -28.35 6.99 -5.10
C TYR A 59 -27.23 7.82 -5.71
N GLU A 60 -26.22 8.14 -4.92
CA GLU A 60 -25.06 8.88 -5.38
C GLU A 60 -23.81 8.00 -5.31
N LEU A 61 -22.98 8.00 -6.35
CA LEU A 61 -21.72 7.29 -6.34
C LEU A 61 -20.73 7.97 -5.39
N ILE A 62 -20.14 7.21 -4.46
CA ILE A 62 -19.08 7.70 -3.59
C ILE A 62 -17.86 7.99 -4.48
N PRO A 63 -17.37 9.25 -4.50
CA PRO A 63 -16.38 9.66 -5.48
C PRO A 63 -15.07 8.89 -5.27
N PRO A 64 -14.53 8.24 -6.33
CA PRO A 64 -13.25 7.58 -6.25
C PRO A 64 -12.15 8.58 -5.91
N LEU A 65 -11.09 8.07 -5.27
CA LEU A 65 -9.83 8.80 -5.23
C LEU A 65 -9.18 8.73 -6.61
N THR A 66 -9.13 9.86 -7.31
CA THR A 66 -8.49 9.90 -8.63
C THR A 66 -6.98 9.99 -8.51
N SER A 67 -6.26 9.57 -9.56
CA SER A 67 -4.81 9.77 -9.62
C SER A 67 -4.44 11.25 -9.63
N SER A 68 -5.26 12.14 -10.22
CA SER A 68 -4.98 13.58 -10.22
C SER A 68 -5.01 14.15 -8.80
N GLU A 69 -6.06 13.87 -8.03
CA GLU A 69 -6.17 14.35 -6.65
C GLU A 69 -5.06 13.77 -5.77
N SER A 70 -4.74 12.48 -5.96
CA SER A 70 -3.61 11.85 -5.27
C SER A 70 -2.28 12.54 -5.60
N TYR A 71 -2.12 13.05 -6.84
CA TYR A 71 -0.94 13.79 -7.26
C TYR A 71 -0.87 15.16 -6.60
N ASP A 72 -1.99 15.89 -6.60
CA ASP A 72 -2.08 17.21 -5.97
C ASP A 72 -1.76 17.12 -4.48
N TRP A 73 -2.27 16.08 -3.79
CA TRP A 73 -1.93 15.86 -2.38
C TRP A 73 -0.46 15.53 -2.15
N MET A 74 0.20 14.77 -3.06
CA MET A 74 1.65 14.57 -2.97
C MET A 74 2.40 15.90 -3.09
N ASP A 75 2.03 16.75 -4.05
CA ASP A 75 2.65 18.06 -4.26
C ASP A 75 2.45 18.98 -3.05
N GLU A 76 1.21 19.08 -2.55
CA GLU A 76 0.90 19.84 -1.32
C GLU A 76 1.67 19.32 -0.10
N PHE A 77 1.75 18.00 0.07
CA PHE A 77 2.50 17.41 1.17
C PHE A 77 3.99 17.76 1.10
N ILE A 78 4.59 17.72 -0.10
CA ILE A 78 6.01 18.04 -0.30
C ILE A 78 6.33 19.44 0.24
N LEU A 79 5.45 20.42 0.01
CA LEU A 79 5.60 21.78 0.54
C LEU A 79 5.72 21.84 2.08
N THR A 80 5.25 20.81 2.79
CA THR A 80 5.30 20.72 4.25
C THR A 80 6.55 19.99 4.78
N VAL A 81 7.38 19.40 3.92
CA VAL A 81 8.59 18.66 4.29
C VAL A 81 9.71 19.66 4.63
N LYS A 82 10.23 19.58 5.86
CA LYS A 82 11.23 20.54 6.39
C LYS A 82 12.68 20.21 6.03
N ASP A 83 12.98 18.96 5.73
CA ASP A 83 14.31 18.58 5.26
C ASP A 83 14.45 18.97 3.79
N ASP A 84 15.24 20.02 3.52
CA ASP A 84 15.44 20.56 2.17
C ASP A 84 15.94 19.53 1.15
N LYS A 85 16.76 18.56 1.59
CA LYS A 85 17.28 17.52 0.70
C LYS A 85 16.17 16.53 0.35
N LEU A 86 15.36 16.13 1.32
CA LEU A 86 14.23 15.24 1.11
C LEU A 86 13.13 15.92 0.28
N ASN A 87 12.77 17.15 0.63
CA ASN A 87 11.82 17.98 -0.11
C ASN A 87 12.20 18.06 -1.58
N LYS A 88 13.45 18.46 -1.88
CA LYS A 88 13.95 18.56 -3.25
C LYS A 88 13.88 17.21 -3.99
N LYS A 89 14.27 16.11 -3.32
CA LYS A 89 14.18 14.76 -3.90
C LYS A 89 12.74 14.39 -4.25
N LEU A 90 11.78 14.65 -3.36
CA LEU A 90 10.36 14.36 -3.59
C LEU A 90 9.77 15.24 -4.71
N ALA A 91 10.06 16.54 -4.69
CA ALA A 91 9.62 17.49 -5.72
C ALA A 91 10.12 17.07 -7.12
N GLU A 92 11.39 16.68 -7.25
CA GLU A 92 11.92 16.15 -8.51
C GLU A 92 11.31 14.80 -8.90
N ALA A 93 10.95 13.96 -7.91
CA ALA A 93 10.46 12.61 -8.14
C ALA A 93 9.04 12.57 -8.71
N ILE A 94 8.14 13.45 -8.25
CA ILE A 94 6.76 13.51 -8.75
C ILE A 94 6.68 14.03 -10.19
N HIS A 95 7.68 14.77 -10.67
CA HIS A 95 7.73 15.21 -12.07
C HIS A 95 8.36 14.16 -13.02
N LYS A 96 8.80 13.02 -12.49
CA LYS A 96 9.39 11.91 -13.28
C LYS A 96 8.33 10.83 -13.55
N PRO A 97 8.53 9.96 -14.55
CA PRO A 97 7.61 8.85 -14.79
C PRO A 97 7.44 7.94 -13.57
N GLN A 98 6.20 7.48 -13.34
CA GLN A 98 5.76 6.75 -12.14
C GLN A 98 5.90 7.57 -10.84
N PRO A 99 5.21 8.72 -10.75
CA PRO A 99 5.35 9.66 -9.62
C PRO A 99 4.98 9.04 -8.27
N PHE A 100 3.79 8.41 -8.16
CA PHE A 100 3.32 7.77 -6.92
C PHE A 100 4.32 6.77 -6.36
N ARG A 101 4.91 5.95 -7.24
CA ARG A 101 5.88 4.95 -6.84
C ARG A 101 7.15 5.60 -6.29
N ARG A 102 7.69 6.60 -6.99
CA ARG A 102 8.94 7.26 -6.59
C ARG A 102 8.78 8.05 -5.31
N PHE A 103 7.65 8.74 -5.17
CA PHE A 103 7.27 9.42 -3.95
C PHE A 103 7.28 8.44 -2.77
N ARG A 104 6.56 7.32 -2.88
CA ARG A 104 6.54 6.27 -1.84
C ARG A 104 7.92 5.70 -1.53
N GLU A 105 8.73 5.41 -2.55
CA GLU A 105 10.08 4.85 -2.36
C GLU A 105 11.01 5.81 -1.61
N ILE A 106 10.89 7.11 -1.86
CA ILE A 106 11.69 8.13 -1.17
C ILE A 106 11.19 8.33 0.27
N ILE A 107 9.86 8.38 0.45
CA ILE A 107 9.24 8.54 1.77
C ILE A 107 9.50 7.34 2.68
N ALA A 108 9.45 6.11 2.17
CA ALA A 108 9.73 4.90 2.97
C ALA A 108 11.15 4.89 3.56
N GLY A 109 12.09 5.63 2.95
CA GLY A 109 13.42 5.87 3.53
C GLY A 109 13.44 6.80 4.76
N ASN A 110 12.30 7.38 5.14
CA ASN A 110 12.11 8.27 6.27
C ASN A 110 10.76 8.01 6.98
N LEU A 111 10.78 7.13 7.98
CA LEU A 111 9.60 6.70 8.73
C LEU A 111 8.75 7.85 9.30
N ASP A 112 9.39 8.91 9.81
CA ASP A 112 8.65 10.02 10.41
C ASP A 112 7.87 10.81 9.36
N GLU A 113 8.46 11.04 8.19
CA GLU A 113 7.78 11.70 7.06
C GLU A 113 6.77 10.77 6.37
N GLU A 114 6.98 9.46 6.41
CA GLU A 114 5.99 8.47 5.96
C GLU A 114 4.74 8.48 6.81
N MET A 115 4.89 8.51 8.13
CA MET A 115 3.78 8.64 9.06
C MET A 115 3.03 9.96 8.85
N ARG A 116 3.77 11.07 8.66
CA ARG A 116 3.15 12.37 8.35
C ARG A 116 2.38 12.35 7.04
N TRP A 117 2.91 11.69 6.00
CA TRP A 117 2.23 11.53 4.73
C TRP A 117 0.90 10.79 4.90
N PHE A 118 0.87 9.73 5.70
CA PHE A 118 -0.37 9.02 5.99
C PHE A 118 -1.42 9.86 6.69
N ASP A 119 -1.01 10.62 7.71
CA ASP A 119 -1.93 11.52 8.41
C ASP A 119 -2.45 12.61 7.46
N PHE A 120 -1.57 13.18 6.62
CA PHE A 120 -1.95 14.18 5.62
C PHE A 120 -2.94 13.62 4.59
N HIS A 121 -2.68 12.42 4.09
CA HIS A 121 -3.55 11.73 3.13
C HIS A 121 -4.93 11.47 3.73
N ASP A 122 -5.01 10.94 4.95
CA ASP A 122 -6.28 10.64 5.62
C ASP A 122 -7.09 11.91 5.89
N MET A 123 -6.41 12.99 6.32
CA MET A 123 -7.04 14.29 6.49
C MET A 123 -7.58 14.87 5.17
N SER A 124 -6.83 14.70 4.08
CA SER A 124 -7.21 15.19 2.75
C SER A 124 -8.40 14.41 2.18
N LEU A 125 -8.40 13.08 2.33
CA LEU A 125 -9.53 12.23 1.95
C LEU A 125 -10.77 12.58 2.79
N LYS A 126 -10.61 12.76 4.10
CA LYS A 126 -11.69 13.19 5.00
C LYS A 126 -12.27 14.53 4.57
N LYS A 127 -11.43 15.49 4.19
CA LYS A 127 -11.88 16.78 3.67
C LYS A 127 -12.66 16.63 2.36
N LYS A 128 -12.12 15.89 1.38
CA LYS A 128 -12.79 15.62 0.09
C LYS A 128 -14.20 15.06 0.30
N ILE A 129 -14.34 14.03 1.15
CA ILE A 129 -15.64 13.40 1.41
C ILE A 129 -16.59 14.35 2.14
N ARG A 130 -16.11 15.17 3.08
CA ARG A 130 -16.95 16.22 3.71
C ARG A 130 -17.46 17.23 2.69
N ASP A 131 -16.56 17.74 1.84
CA ASP A 131 -16.90 18.75 0.84
C ASP A 131 -17.93 18.19 -0.16
N TRP A 132 -17.77 16.92 -0.59
CA TRP A 132 -18.73 16.22 -1.43
C TRP A 132 -20.10 16.05 -0.76
N LEU A 133 -20.16 15.58 0.49
CA LEU A 133 -21.42 15.43 1.22
C LEU A 133 -22.14 16.76 1.44
N LEU A 134 -21.37 17.83 1.70
CA LEU A 134 -21.91 19.17 1.84
C LEU A 134 -22.56 19.67 0.55
N LEU A 135 -21.97 19.38 -0.62
CA LEU A 135 -22.54 19.74 -1.93
C LEU A 135 -23.87 19.01 -2.20
N LEU A 136 -24.03 17.80 -1.66
CA LEU A 136 -25.29 17.03 -1.72
C LEU A 136 -26.34 17.52 -0.70
N GLY A 137 -25.98 18.47 0.18
CA GLY A 137 -26.86 18.92 1.26
C GLY A 137 -27.05 17.88 2.37
N VAL A 138 -26.13 16.92 2.49
CA VAL A 138 -26.14 15.87 3.50
C VAL A 138 -25.38 16.36 4.74
N GLU A 139 -26.01 16.29 5.91
CA GLU A 139 -25.36 16.62 7.17
C GLU A 139 -24.53 15.43 7.64
N THR A 140 -23.28 15.68 8.04
CA THR A 140 -22.41 14.63 8.55
C THR A 140 -22.41 14.65 10.06
N LYS A 141 -22.58 13.47 10.68
CA LYS A 141 -22.22 13.25 12.08
C LYS A 141 -20.92 12.49 12.17
N GLU A 142 -20.11 12.88 13.15
CA GLU A 142 -19.09 11.99 13.67
C GLU A 142 -19.77 11.18 14.77
N GLU A 143 -20.29 10.00 14.43
CA GLU A 143 -20.64 9.06 15.48
C GLU A 143 -19.36 8.62 16.18
N PRO A 144 -19.46 8.29 17.49
CA PRO A 144 -18.41 7.53 18.13
C PRO A 144 -18.06 6.34 17.25
N VAL A 145 -16.77 6.11 17.06
CA VAL A 145 -16.28 4.95 16.33
C VAL A 145 -16.99 3.70 16.87
N ASP A 146 -17.76 3.00 16.03
CA ASP A 146 -18.25 1.67 16.36
C ASP A 146 -17.04 0.75 16.41
N GLU A 147 -16.50 0.59 17.61
CA GLU A 147 -15.29 -0.19 17.87
C GLU A 147 -15.46 -1.63 17.38
N ASP A 148 -16.65 -2.23 17.51
CA ASP A 148 -16.90 -3.61 17.07
C ASP A 148 -16.86 -3.74 15.55
N ARG A 149 -17.44 -2.77 14.85
CA ARG A 149 -17.39 -2.74 13.39
C ARG A 149 -16.00 -2.41 12.86
N LEU A 150 -15.32 -1.42 13.45
CA LEU A 150 -13.93 -1.09 13.10
C LEU A 150 -13.03 -2.30 13.33
N LEU A 151 -13.25 -3.04 14.42
CA LEU A 151 -12.55 -4.29 14.71
C LEU A 151 -12.81 -5.33 13.61
N ARG A 152 -14.06 -5.52 13.16
CA ARG A 152 -14.40 -6.43 12.04
C ARG A 152 -13.67 -6.03 10.75
N GLN A 153 -13.75 -4.76 10.35
CA GLN A 153 -13.08 -4.27 9.13
C GLN A 153 -11.55 -4.42 9.22
N THR A 154 -10.98 -4.08 10.38
CA THR A 154 -9.56 -4.27 10.67
C THR A 154 -9.17 -5.74 10.57
N GLU A 155 -9.99 -6.65 11.10
CA GLU A 155 -9.74 -8.09 11.06
C GLU A 155 -9.81 -8.64 9.63
N HIS A 156 -10.79 -8.21 8.83
CA HIS A 156 -10.86 -8.55 7.40
C HIS A 156 -9.60 -8.09 6.65
N LYS A 157 -9.14 -6.85 6.89
CA LYS A 157 -7.90 -6.32 6.29
C LYS A 157 -6.67 -7.11 6.74
N LYS A 158 -6.56 -7.44 8.03
CA LYS A 158 -5.50 -8.30 8.57
C LYS A 158 -5.50 -9.67 7.91
N GLN A 159 -6.66 -10.29 7.74
CA GLN A 159 -6.77 -11.59 7.07
C GLN A 159 -6.36 -11.52 5.60
N ALA A 160 -6.75 -10.45 4.88
CA ALA A 160 -6.32 -10.24 3.49
C ALA A 160 -4.78 -10.08 3.40
N ILE A 161 -4.19 -9.27 4.27
CA ILE A 161 -2.74 -9.09 4.37
C ILE A 161 -2.05 -10.42 4.70
N ALA A 162 -2.54 -11.13 5.72
CA ALA A 162 -1.98 -12.42 6.14
C ALA A 162 -2.03 -13.46 5.00
N LYS A 163 -3.09 -13.47 4.19
CA LYS A 163 -3.17 -14.33 2.99
C LYS A 163 -2.05 -14.01 2.00
N VAL A 164 -1.81 -12.74 1.70
CA VAL A 164 -0.73 -12.31 0.79
C VAL A 164 0.65 -12.67 1.34
N VAL A 165 0.90 -12.32 2.60
CA VAL A 165 2.14 -12.59 3.32
C VAL A 165 2.46 -14.08 3.34
N ASN A 166 1.51 -14.91 3.79
CA ASN A 166 1.70 -16.36 3.86
C ASN A 166 1.86 -16.99 2.47
N LYS A 167 1.12 -16.51 1.47
CA LYS A 167 1.24 -17.01 0.09
C LYS A 167 2.62 -16.70 -0.48
N PHE A 168 3.14 -15.48 -0.28
CA PHE A 168 4.47 -15.13 -0.74
C PHE A 168 5.55 -15.97 -0.04
N ALA A 169 5.54 -16.02 1.30
CA ALA A 169 6.50 -16.78 2.09
C ALA A 169 6.52 -18.26 1.68
N LYS A 170 5.34 -18.89 1.51
CA LYS A 170 5.22 -20.29 1.07
C LYS A 170 5.79 -20.53 -0.34
N LEU A 171 5.44 -19.67 -1.30
CA LEU A 171 5.88 -19.85 -2.69
C LEU A 171 7.37 -19.56 -2.85
N ALA A 172 7.85 -18.46 -2.28
CA ALA A 172 9.23 -18.01 -2.42
C ALA A 172 10.20 -18.80 -1.56
N GLY A 173 9.81 -19.20 -0.33
CA GLY A 173 10.67 -20.02 0.54
C GLY A 173 10.96 -21.41 -0.02
N SER A 174 10.15 -21.92 -0.95
CA SER A 174 10.43 -23.19 -1.62
C SER A 174 11.54 -23.11 -2.68
N LEU A 175 11.99 -21.90 -3.04
CA LEU A 175 12.97 -21.69 -4.10
C LEU A 175 14.40 -21.90 -3.58
N ASP A 176 15.17 -22.67 -4.33
CA ASP A 176 16.61 -22.79 -4.09
C ASP A 176 17.29 -21.42 -4.22
N GLY A 177 18.20 -21.13 -3.30
CA GLY A 177 18.87 -19.84 -3.17
C GLY A 177 18.17 -18.81 -2.26
N VAL A 178 16.93 -19.02 -1.82
CA VAL A 178 16.29 -18.17 -0.79
C VAL A 178 16.70 -18.68 0.60
N VAL A 179 17.22 -17.78 1.44
CA VAL A 179 17.72 -18.08 2.80
C VAL A 179 16.69 -17.71 3.85
N GLU A 180 16.12 -16.52 3.75
CA GLU A 180 15.18 -16.00 4.74
C GLU A 180 14.21 -15.04 4.06
N ILE A 181 12.96 -15.07 4.51
CA ILE A 181 11.94 -14.08 4.19
C ILE A 181 11.45 -13.53 5.51
N ALA A 182 11.62 -12.23 5.71
CA ALA A 182 11.07 -11.50 6.84
C ALA A 182 10.15 -10.39 6.35
N LEU A 183 9.22 -9.98 7.20
CA LEU A 183 8.35 -8.84 7.00
C LEU A 183 8.83 -7.70 7.90
N HIS A 184 9.13 -6.57 7.28
CA HIS A 184 9.21 -5.30 7.95
C HIS A 184 7.90 -4.55 7.71
N SER A 185 7.29 -4.08 8.79
CA SER A 185 6.18 -3.14 8.72
C SER A 185 6.42 -2.06 9.76
N PRO A 186 6.67 -0.81 9.34
CA PRO A 186 6.88 0.28 10.30
C PRO A 186 5.64 0.57 11.15
N SER A 187 4.47 0.00 10.81
CA SER A 187 3.20 0.26 11.48
C SER A 187 2.71 -0.85 12.41
N VAL A 188 3.54 -1.86 12.73
CA VAL A 188 3.15 -2.97 13.64
C VAL A 188 2.65 -2.45 14.99
N GLU A 189 3.23 -1.36 15.49
CA GLU A 189 2.82 -0.75 16.78
C GLU A 189 1.51 0.06 16.70
N LYS A 190 1.09 0.52 15.51
CA LYS A 190 -0.06 1.43 15.35
C LYS A 190 -1.30 0.81 14.69
N LYS A 191 -1.37 -0.51 14.55
CA LYS A 191 -2.53 -1.27 14.01
C LYS A 191 -2.94 -0.93 12.56
N THR A 192 -2.19 -0.12 11.82
CA THR A 192 -2.50 0.26 10.44
C THR A 192 -1.28 0.09 9.54
N ALA A 193 -0.92 -1.16 9.21
CA ALA A 193 0.12 -1.44 8.21
C ALA A 193 -0.33 -0.94 6.84
N LYS A 194 0.06 0.28 6.49
CA LYS A 194 -0.23 0.91 5.20
C LYS A 194 0.78 0.52 4.13
N TYR A 195 2.04 0.20 4.50
CA TYR A 195 3.05 -0.42 3.64
C TYR A 195 3.61 -1.71 4.28
N LEU A 196 3.96 -2.66 3.41
CA LEU A 196 4.53 -3.95 3.78
C LEU A 196 5.83 -4.15 2.99
N ASP A 197 6.93 -4.34 3.69
CA ASP A 197 8.24 -4.50 3.08
C ASP A 197 8.80 -5.88 3.41
N PHE A 198 8.91 -6.75 2.39
CA PHE A 198 9.64 -7.99 2.56
C PHE A 198 11.14 -7.74 2.55
N LEU A 199 11.84 -8.31 3.52
CA LEU A 199 13.28 -8.47 3.50
C LEU A 199 13.57 -9.91 3.07
N VAL A 200 14.15 -10.08 1.89
CA VAL A 200 14.45 -11.38 1.30
C VAL A 200 15.96 -11.55 1.22
N PHE A 201 16.49 -12.52 1.95
CA PHE A 201 17.91 -12.83 1.97
C PHE A 201 18.19 -14.00 1.04
N MET A 202 19.23 -13.86 0.23
CA MET A 202 19.56 -14.74 -0.87
C MET A 202 20.99 -15.28 -0.70
N GLU A 203 21.19 -16.55 -1.03
CA GLU A 203 22.49 -17.19 -1.16
C GLU A 203 23.07 -16.98 -2.57
N ASN A 204 22.20 -17.03 -3.58
CA ASN A 204 22.51 -16.77 -4.98
C ASN A 204 21.31 -16.11 -5.68
N THR A 205 21.47 -15.71 -6.95
CA THR A 205 20.45 -15.00 -7.72
C THR A 205 19.88 -15.81 -8.89
N ASP A 206 20.04 -17.14 -8.87
CA ASP A 206 19.69 -17.98 -10.03
C ASP A 206 18.18 -18.16 -10.17
N CYS A 207 17.45 -18.13 -9.05
CA CYS A 207 16.00 -18.28 -9.02
C CYS A 207 15.22 -16.98 -9.25
N MET A 208 15.89 -15.85 -9.56
CA MET A 208 15.26 -14.52 -9.57
C MET A 208 14.02 -14.40 -10.46
N ARG A 209 13.98 -15.09 -11.61
CA ARG A 209 12.78 -15.11 -12.46
C ARG A 209 11.60 -15.77 -11.74
N LYS A 210 11.81 -16.95 -11.16
CA LYS A 210 10.77 -17.67 -10.41
C LYS A 210 10.35 -16.89 -9.16
N LEU A 211 11.30 -16.25 -8.49
CA LEU A 211 11.03 -15.41 -7.32
C LEU A 211 10.13 -14.22 -7.69
N ALA A 212 10.40 -13.54 -8.81
CA ALA A 212 9.54 -12.48 -9.32
C ALA A 212 8.13 -12.99 -9.70
N GLU A 213 8.02 -14.17 -10.31
CA GLU A 213 6.73 -14.80 -10.60
C GLU A 213 5.96 -15.13 -9.30
N CYS A 214 6.63 -15.66 -8.28
CA CYS A 214 6.03 -15.91 -6.96
C CYS A 214 5.55 -14.62 -6.30
N TYR A 215 6.34 -13.56 -6.37
CA TYR A 215 5.98 -12.23 -5.87
C TYR A 215 4.71 -11.72 -6.54
N CYS A 216 4.69 -11.62 -7.87
CA CYS A 216 3.51 -11.13 -8.60
C CYS A 216 2.25 -11.98 -8.33
N LYS A 217 2.39 -13.31 -8.25
CA LYS A 217 1.28 -14.22 -7.91
C LYS A 217 0.74 -14.01 -6.50
N ALA A 218 1.59 -13.60 -5.56
CA ALA A 218 1.21 -13.40 -4.16
C ALA A 218 0.58 -12.02 -3.94
N THR A 219 1.18 -10.97 -4.49
CA THR A 219 0.78 -9.58 -4.21
C THR A 219 -0.43 -9.13 -5.02
N GLY A 220 -0.66 -9.66 -6.23
CA GLY A 220 -1.78 -9.24 -7.08
C GLY A 220 -1.80 -7.72 -7.27
N GLU A 221 -2.95 -7.10 -6.98
CA GLU A 221 -3.17 -5.64 -7.05
C GLU A 221 -2.83 -4.89 -5.76
N TYR A 222 -2.27 -5.56 -4.74
CA TYR A 222 -1.96 -4.89 -3.49
C TYR A 222 -0.76 -3.94 -3.68
N LEU A 223 -1.05 -2.67 -3.99
CA LEU A 223 -0.08 -1.67 -4.48
C LEU A 223 0.94 -1.22 -3.42
N ASN A 224 0.78 -1.64 -2.17
CA ASN A 224 1.53 -1.17 -1.01
C ASN A 224 2.51 -2.22 -0.46
N ILE A 225 2.95 -3.16 -1.29
CA ILE A 225 3.98 -4.14 -0.95
C ILE A 225 5.25 -3.88 -1.75
N SER A 226 6.38 -3.97 -1.07
CA SER A 226 7.71 -4.02 -1.68
C SER A 226 8.46 -5.27 -1.21
N ALA A 227 9.47 -5.70 -1.96
CA ALA A 227 10.36 -6.77 -1.56
C ALA A 227 11.82 -6.39 -1.87
N MET A 228 12.58 -6.15 -0.83
CA MET A 228 14.01 -5.84 -0.86
C MET A 228 14.83 -7.12 -0.80
N LEU A 229 15.86 -7.21 -1.64
CA LEU A 229 16.73 -8.36 -1.77
C LEU A 229 18.10 -8.06 -1.19
N PHE A 230 18.63 -9.00 -0.42
CA PHE A 230 19.93 -8.91 0.23
C PHE A 230 20.74 -10.19 0.00
N THR A 231 22.07 -10.09 0.01
CA THR A 231 22.92 -11.28 0.14
C THR A 231 22.91 -11.77 1.59
N GLY A 232 23.38 -13.00 1.82
CA GLY A 232 23.62 -13.50 3.19
C GLY A 232 24.58 -12.64 4.03
N LYS A 233 25.38 -11.78 3.39
CA LYS A 233 26.26 -10.79 4.02
C LYS A 233 25.61 -9.42 4.19
N LYS A 234 24.28 -9.32 4.04
CA LYS A 234 23.49 -8.10 4.23
C LYS A 234 23.74 -7.01 3.18
N GLU A 235 24.31 -7.37 2.02
CA GLU A 235 24.51 -6.42 0.92
C GLU A 235 23.22 -6.25 0.13
N PHE A 236 22.80 -5.00 -0.09
CA PHE A 236 21.55 -4.69 -0.77
C PHE A 236 21.64 -4.90 -2.30
N LEU A 237 20.88 -5.88 -2.81
CA LEU A 237 20.85 -6.25 -4.22
C LEU A 237 19.85 -5.42 -5.02
N GLY A 238 18.79 -4.90 -4.42
CA GLY A 238 17.73 -4.16 -5.10
C GLY A 238 16.35 -4.65 -4.67
N HIS A 239 15.33 -4.38 -5.48
CA HIS A 239 13.97 -4.85 -5.24
C HIS A 239 13.57 -5.91 -6.28
N ILE A 240 12.64 -6.78 -5.91
CA ILE A 240 12.01 -7.68 -6.89
C ILE A 240 11.33 -6.85 -7.99
N CYS A 241 11.64 -7.17 -9.24
CA CYS A 241 11.02 -6.52 -10.40
C CYS A 241 9.75 -7.28 -10.81
N VAL A 242 8.62 -6.57 -10.90
CA VAL A 242 7.32 -7.14 -11.32
C VAL A 242 7.19 -7.36 -12.83
N ARG A 243 8.17 -6.94 -13.64
CA ARG A 243 8.10 -7.07 -15.09
C ARG A 243 8.33 -8.51 -15.52
N LYS A 244 7.46 -8.98 -16.42
CA LYS A 244 7.54 -10.31 -17.04
C LYS A 244 8.86 -10.52 -17.79
N ASP A 245 9.31 -9.51 -18.53
CA ASP A 245 10.54 -9.56 -19.32
C ASP A 245 11.61 -8.60 -18.77
N CYS A 246 12.88 -9.05 -18.79
CA CYS A 246 14.02 -8.29 -18.27
C CYS A 246 15.24 -8.37 -19.23
N PRO A 247 15.80 -7.22 -19.67
CA PRO A 247 15.35 -5.86 -19.39
C PRO A 247 14.09 -5.49 -20.18
N GLY A 248 13.16 -4.77 -19.55
CA GLY A 248 11.91 -4.34 -20.18
C GLY A 248 11.97 -3.00 -20.90
N GLY A 249 13.16 -2.40 -21.13
CA GLY A 249 13.34 -1.14 -21.87
C GLY A 249 12.78 0.14 -21.22
N SER A 250 12.09 0.04 -20.08
CA SER A 250 11.52 1.19 -19.36
C SER A 250 12.56 2.19 -18.85
N ILE A 251 12.13 3.38 -18.44
CA ILE A 251 13.00 4.35 -17.77
C ILE A 251 13.67 3.77 -16.52
N ASP A 252 12.99 2.91 -15.77
CA ASP A 252 13.59 2.30 -14.57
C ASP A 252 14.68 1.29 -14.94
N CYS A 253 14.57 0.66 -16.11
CA CYS A 253 15.62 -0.21 -16.63
C CYS A 253 16.88 0.56 -17.03
N LYS A 254 16.77 1.88 -17.25
CA LYS A 254 17.91 2.77 -17.52
C LYS A 254 18.62 3.24 -16.25
N THR A 255 18.05 2.97 -15.07
CA THR A 255 18.68 3.29 -13.79
C THR A 255 20.03 2.56 -13.66
N PRO A 256 21.11 3.23 -13.22
CA PRO A 256 22.41 2.60 -13.02
C PRO A 256 22.29 1.33 -12.16
N GLY A 257 22.80 0.21 -12.68
CA GLY A 257 22.76 -1.08 -12.00
C GLY A 257 21.46 -1.88 -12.15
N CYS A 258 20.37 -1.30 -12.68
CA CYS A 258 19.18 -2.08 -13.00
C CYS A 258 19.48 -3.06 -14.14
N GLY A 259 18.99 -4.29 -14.02
CA GLY A 259 19.25 -5.34 -15.01
C GLY A 259 20.63 -6.00 -14.92
N LYS A 260 21.52 -5.56 -14.02
CA LYS A 260 22.76 -6.31 -13.69
C LYS A 260 22.43 -7.73 -13.20
N ILE A 261 21.39 -7.84 -12.38
CA ILE A 261 20.76 -9.12 -12.03
C ILE A 261 19.36 -9.09 -12.67
N LYS A 262 19.05 -10.09 -13.50
CA LYS A 262 17.74 -10.17 -14.16
C LYS A 262 16.62 -10.25 -13.12
N HIS A 263 15.52 -9.54 -13.37
CA HIS A 263 14.38 -9.40 -12.46
C HIS A 263 14.70 -8.74 -11.10
N VAL A 264 15.87 -8.11 -10.95
CA VAL A 264 16.17 -7.21 -9.83
C VAL A 264 16.20 -5.78 -10.35
N ARG A 265 15.40 -4.93 -9.72
CA ARG A 265 15.29 -3.52 -10.06
C ARG A 265 16.09 -2.67 -9.06
N LYS A 266 16.84 -1.71 -9.58
CA LYS A 266 17.44 -0.62 -8.81
C LYS A 266 16.62 0.66 -9.00
N TYR A 267 16.54 1.47 -7.97
CA TYR A 267 15.98 2.82 -8.05
C TYR A 267 17.13 3.82 -7.94
N LEU A 268 16.99 4.95 -8.64
CA LEU A 268 18.07 5.91 -8.81
C LEU A 268 18.50 6.54 -7.49
N ASP A 269 17.54 6.81 -6.60
CA ASP A 269 17.75 7.60 -5.39
C ASP A 269 17.52 6.81 -4.09
N PHE A 270 17.45 5.47 -4.18
CA PHE A 270 17.23 4.60 -3.03
C PHE A 270 18.54 4.01 -2.52
N GLU A 271 18.80 4.22 -1.24
CA GLU A 271 19.85 3.55 -0.48
C GLU A 271 19.24 2.94 0.78
N PHE A 272 19.53 1.66 1.01
CA PHE A 272 19.10 0.99 2.23
C PHE A 272 19.94 1.48 3.41
N ASN A 273 19.29 2.08 4.41
CA ASN A 273 19.92 2.49 5.65
C ASN A 273 19.45 1.57 6.79
N PRO A 274 20.31 0.65 7.27
CA PRO A 274 19.91 -0.34 8.28
C PRO A 274 19.44 0.29 9.59
N SER A 275 20.05 1.38 10.04
CA SER A 275 19.66 2.05 11.29
C SER A 275 18.26 2.68 11.22
N LYS A 276 17.80 3.03 10.02
CA LYS A 276 16.43 3.53 9.80
C LYS A 276 15.43 2.39 9.62
N TRP A 277 15.76 1.44 8.75
CA TRP A 277 14.87 0.35 8.34
C TRP A 277 14.75 -0.78 9.37
N LEU A 278 15.75 -0.97 10.23
CA LEU A 278 15.72 -1.98 11.28
C LEU A 278 15.54 -1.35 12.66
N LYS A 279 14.87 -0.19 12.73
CA LYS A 279 14.42 0.39 14.01
C LYS A 279 13.44 -0.54 14.75
N TYR A 280 12.60 -1.25 13.98
CA TYR A 280 11.64 -2.24 14.48
C TYR A 280 12.11 -3.64 14.13
N GLU A 281 11.81 -4.60 15.02
CA GLU A 281 12.15 -6.01 14.81
C GLU A 281 11.37 -6.59 13.62
N PRO A 282 12.03 -7.15 12.59
CA PRO A 282 11.35 -7.82 11.49
C PRO A 282 10.67 -9.12 11.95
N GLU A 283 9.46 -9.38 11.45
CA GLU A 283 8.76 -10.65 11.64
C GLU A 283 9.34 -11.70 10.69
N ILE A 284 9.89 -12.79 11.22
CA ILE A 284 10.48 -13.86 10.41
C ILE A 284 9.37 -14.76 9.88
N LEU A 285 9.10 -14.70 8.59
CA LEU A 285 8.03 -15.48 7.94
C LEU A 285 8.50 -16.85 7.49
N TRP A 286 9.77 -16.95 7.09
CA TRP A 286 10.37 -18.18 6.62
C TRP A 286 11.90 -18.15 6.79
N LEU A 287 12.47 -19.26 7.24
CA LEU A 287 13.90 -19.49 7.33
C LEU A 287 14.23 -20.85 6.71
N ALA A 288 15.22 -20.88 5.83
CA ALA A 288 15.67 -22.11 5.19
C ALA A 288 16.09 -23.14 6.25
N PRO A 289 15.66 -24.42 6.17
CA PRO A 289 15.93 -25.43 7.21
C PRO A 289 17.41 -25.63 7.54
N LYS A 290 18.32 -25.31 6.61
CA LYS A 290 19.77 -25.40 6.80
C LYS A 290 20.36 -24.24 7.63
N HIS A 291 19.59 -23.18 7.89
CA HIS A 291 20.01 -22.03 8.69
C HIS A 291 19.42 -22.10 10.10
N GLN A 292 20.27 -21.97 11.11
CA GLN A 292 19.87 -22.00 12.52
C GLN A 292 19.46 -20.64 13.08
N PHE A 293 19.87 -19.55 12.44
CA PHE A 293 19.64 -18.20 12.93
C PHE A 293 19.12 -17.28 11.82
N SER A 294 18.20 -16.38 12.18
CA SER A 294 17.73 -15.32 11.30
C SER A 294 18.79 -14.23 11.14
N ILE A 295 19.09 -13.90 9.89
CA ILE A 295 19.95 -12.80 9.46
C ILE A 295 19.31 -11.48 9.84
N SER A 296 18.01 -11.28 9.54
CA SER A 296 17.33 -10.00 9.80
C SER A 296 17.18 -9.72 11.30
N GLY A 297 16.82 -10.73 12.10
CA GLY A 297 16.72 -10.61 13.56
C GLY A 297 18.07 -10.34 14.22
N GLN A 298 19.15 -10.98 13.76
CA GLN A 298 20.50 -10.64 14.22
C GLN A 298 20.92 -9.24 13.79
N TRP A 299 20.55 -8.82 12.58
CA TRP A 299 20.86 -7.49 12.07
C TRP A 299 20.14 -6.40 12.86
N HIS A 300 18.85 -6.58 13.17
CA HIS A 300 18.11 -5.69 14.05
C HIS A 300 18.81 -5.52 15.40
N ARG A 301 19.14 -6.62 16.09
CA ARG A 301 19.85 -6.56 17.38
C ARG A 301 21.18 -5.81 17.32
N GLN A 302 21.89 -5.87 16.19
CA GLN A 302 23.15 -5.12 16.01
C GLN A 302 22.93 -3.62 15.82
N MET A 303 21.77 -3.19 15.29
CA MET A 303 21.44 -1.79 15.08
C MET A 303 20.77 -1.14 16.30
N SER A 304 20.21 -1.95 17.20
CA SER A 304 19.58 -1.52 18.45
C SER A 304 20.54 -1.38 19.64
N LEU A 305 21.83 -1.68 19.45
CA LEU A 305 22.93 -1.52 20.42
C LEU A 305 23.72 -0.24 20.12
#